data_AF-X1Q618-F1
#
_entry.id   AF-X1Q618-F1
#
_cell.length_a   1.000
_cell.length_b   1.000
_cell.length_c   1.000
_cell.angle_alpha   90.00
_cell.angle_beta   90.00
_cell.angle_gamma   90.00
#
_symmetry.space_group_name_H-M   'P 1'
#
loop_
_entity.id
_entity.type
_entity.pdbx_description
1 polymer ?
#
loop_
_entity_poly.entity_id
_entity_poly.type
_entity_poly.pdbx_seq_one_letter_code
_entity_poly.pdbx_strand_id
1 'polypeptide(L)' 'MPEMGTGEFDTLVVNDGAGHFFRLPRLTTTQRDALTAQEGMVISNSTTDTIQAYINSAWVNMDPRLLTFTTTAHDAN' A
#
# COMPACT_ATOMS: atom_id res chain seq x y z
N MET A 1 28.62 -14.35 -13.65
CA MET A 1 27.59 -13.38 -13.26
C MET A 1 26.51 -14.14 -12.50
N PRO A 2 26.36 -13.97 -11.18
CA PRO A 2 25.27 -14.60 -10.45
C PRO A 2 23.97 -13.82 -10.67
N GLU A 3 22.93 -14.56 -10.98
CA GLU A 3 21.54 -14.13 -11.11
C GLU A 3 21.10 -13.42 -9.82
N MET A 4 20.64 -12.16 -9.91
CA MET A 4 19.93 -11.53 -8.80
C MET A 4 18.57 -12.22 -8.70
N GLY A 5 18.39 -13.06 -7.68
CA GLY A 5 17.09 -13.66 -7.38
C GLY A 5 16.03 -12.58 -7.20
N THR A 6 15.05 -12.55 -8.08
CA THR A 6 13.82 -11.76 -7.92
C THR A 6 12.92 -12.50 -6.93
N GLY A 7 13.30 -12.51 -5.65
CA GLY A 7 12.46 -13.08 -4.61
C GLY A 7 11.16 -12.28 -4.49
N GLU A 8 10.03 -12.89 -4.81
CA GLU A 8 8.72 -12.37 -4.41
C GLU A 8 8.59 -12.55 -2.89
N PHE A 9 8.28 -11.46 -2.20
CA PHE A 9 7.93 -11.51 -0.79
C PHE A 9 6.49 -12.00 -0.69
N ASP A 10 6.29 -13.24 -0.21
CA ASP A 10 4.98 -13.88 -0.10
C ASP A 10 4.10 -13.24 0.99
N THR A 11 4.67 -12.95 2.16
CA THR A 11 3.92 -12.41 3.29
C THR A 11 4.65 -11.25 3.94
N LEU A 12 3.98 -10.09 4.02
CA LEU A 12 4.43 -8.95 4.81
C LEU A 12 3.92 -9.11 6.26
N VAL A 13 4.80 -9.52 7.18
CA VAL A 13 4.48 -9.62 8.61
C VAL A 13 5.05 -8.41 9.36
N VAL A 14 4.19 -7.61 10.01
CA VAL A 14 4.61 -6.52 10.90
C VAL A 14 4.51 -7.01 12.33
N ASN A 15 5.60 -7.58 12.84
CA ASN A 15 5.71 -8.11 14.20
C ASN A 15 6.31 -7.04 15.14
N ASP A 16 5.45 -6.46 15.98
CA ASP A 16 5.73 -5.74 17.23
C ASP A 16 6.28 -4.28 17.21
N GLY A 17 5.83 -3.49 18.21
CA GLY A 17 6.39 -2.18 18.59
C GLY A 17 5.71 -0.91 18.06
N ALA A 18 5.50 0.07 18.94
CA ALA A 18 5.15 1.45 18.55
C ALA A 18 6.24 2.01 17.60
N GLY A 19 5.90 2.21 16.32
CA GLY A 19 6.81 2.73 15.31
C GLY A 19 6.97 1.85 14.06
N HIS A 20 6.45 0.62 14.08
CA HIS A 20 6.45 -0.26 12.92
C HIS A 20 5.08 -0.22 12.23
N PHE A 21 5.03 0.36 11.02
CA PHE A 21 3.80 0.49 10.24
C PHE A 21 4.09 0.37 8.75
N PHE A 22 3.17 -0.27 8.03
CA PHE A 22 3.19 -0.25 6.57
C PHE A 22 2.73 1.13 6.09
N ARG A 23 3.64 1.89 5.47
CA ARG A 23 3.34 3.24 4.98
C ARG A 23 3.18 3.24 3.47
N LEU A 24 2.00 3.65 3.02
CA LEU A 24 1.73 3.94 1.63
C LEU A 24 2.48 5.21 1.20
N PRO A 25 2.88 5.34 -0.09
CA PRO A 25 3.34 6.59 -0.65
C PRO A 25 2.35 7.71 -0.34
N ARG A 26 2.83 8.80 0.27
CA ARG A 26 2.01 9.98 0.59
C ARG A 26 2.28 11.07 -0.43
N LEU A 27 1.27 11.39 -1.23
CA LEU A 27 1.36 12.32 -2.36
C LEU A 27 0.29 13.40 -2.26
N THR A 28 0.48 14.54 -2.91
CA THR A 28 -0.59 15.51 -3.17
C THR A 28 -1.43 15.06 -4.37
N THR A 29 -2.61 15.65 -4.59
CA THR A 29 -3.39 15.43 -5.82
C THR A 29 -2.54 15.68 -7.07
N THR A 30 -1.78 16.77 -7.10
CA THR A 30 -0.91 17.10 -8.23
C THR A 30 0.20 16.08 -8.46
N GLN A 31 0.84 15.57 -7.39
CA GLN A 31 1.87 14.55 -7.51
C GLN A 31 1.30 13.21 -7.99
N ARG A 32 0.11 12.83 -7.48
CA ARG A 32 -0.62 11.65 -7.92
C ARG A 32 -1.00 11.74 -9.40
N ASP A 33 -1.48 12.88 -9.86
CA ASP A 33 -1.92 13.10 -11.24
C ASP A 33 -0.74 13.12 -12.24
N ALA A 34 0.46 13.41 -11.76
CA ALA A 34 1.69 13.32 -12.54
C ALA A 34 2.23 11.89 -12.70
N LEU A 35 1.70 10.91 -11.95
CA LEU A 35 2.12 9.51 -12.05
C LEU A 35 1.47 8.81 -13.24
N THR A 36 2.23 7.93 -13.89
CA THR A 36 1.66 6.90 -14.77
C THR A 36 1.00 5.83 -13.91
N ALA A 37 -0.29 6.02 -13.62
CA ALA A 37 -1.05 5.12 -12.77
C ALA A 37 -1.23 3.72 -13.42
N GLN A 38 -1.21 2.67 -12.61
CA GLN A 38 -1.41 1.27 -12.99
C GLN A 38 -2.47 0.68 -12.07
N GLU A 39 -3.29 -0.22 -12.61
CA GLU A 39 -4.36 -0.87 -11.87
C GLU A 39 -3.83 -1.55 -10.61
N GLY A 40 -4.52 -1.32 -9.49
CA GLY A 40 -4.15 -1.87 -8.18
C GLY A 40 -3.17 -1.02 -7.37
N MET A 41 -2.69 0.12 -7.88
CA MET A 41 -1.87 1.03 -7.08
C MET A 41 -2.68 1.65 -5.93
N VAL A 42 -2.05 1.76 -4.76
CA VAL A 42 -2.63 2.35 -3.55
C VAL A 42 -1.72 3.45 -3.02
N ILE A 43 -2.29 4.64 -2.79
CA ILE A 43 -1.58 5.82 -2.29
C ILE A 43 -2.37 6.49 -1.17
N SER A 44 -1.69 7.29 -0.35
CA SER A 44 -2.35 8.21 0.58
C SER A 44 -2.28 9.64 0.01
N ASN A 45 -3.44 10.26 -0.17
CA ASN A 45 -3.53 11.62 -0.71
C ASN A 45 -3.57 12.63 0.43
N SER A 46 -2.53 13.43 0.54
CA SER A 46 -2.34 14.47 1.55
C SER A 46 -3.19 15.72 1.36
N THR A 47 -3.78 15.91 0.18
CA THR A 47 -4.67 17.05 -0.11
C THR A 47 -6.11 16.74 0.30
N THR A 48 -6.53 15.49 0.17
CA THR A 48 -7.89 15.03 0.53
C THR A 48 -7.92 14.22 1.84
N ASP A 49 -6.74 13.97 2.44
CA ASP A 49 -6.53 13.11 3.60
C ASP A 49 -7.22 11.73 3.49
N THR A 50 -7.23 11.17 2.29
CA THR A 50 -7.87 9.88 1.97
C THR A 50 -6.88 8.88 1.42
N ILE A 51 -7.12 7.59 1.67
CA ILE A 51 -6.46 6.51 0.92
C ILE A 51 -7.16 6.38 -0.43
N GLN A 52 -6.39 6.31 -1.51
CA GLN A 52 -6.90 6.19 -2.87
C GLN A 52 -6.32 4.97 -3.58
N ALA A 53 -7.17 4.25 -4.29
CA ALA A 53 -6.82 3.14 -5.16
C ALA A 53 -6.95 3.57 -6.62
N TYR A 54 -6.07 3.14 -7.50
CA TYR A 54 -6.30 3.26 -8.95
C TYR A 54 -6.99 1.98 -9.45
N ILE A 55 -8.28 2.10 -9.74
CA ILE A 55 -9.15 0.99 -10.17
C ILE A 55 -10.01 1.46 -11.33
N ASN A 56 -10.18 0.64 -12.37
CA ASN A 56 -10.95 0.96 -13.57
C ASN A 56 -10.52 2.28 -14.21
N SER A 57 -9.20 2.51 -14.31
CA SER A 57 -8.57 3.71 -14.85
C SER A 57 -8.93 5.01 -14.11
N ALA A 58 -9.35 4.92 -12.86
CA ALA A 58 -9.73 6.06 -12.03
C ALA A 58 -9.22 5.93 -10.59
N TRP A 59 -8.95 7.07 -9.96
CA TRP A 59 -8.65 7.13 -8.53
C TRP A 59 -9.94 7.06 -7.71
N VAL A 60 -10.10 5.99 -6.93
CA VAL A 60 -11.25 5.74 -6.05
C VAL A 60 -10.83 5.99 -4.60
N ASN A 61 -11.64 6.73 -3.85
CA ASN A 61 -11.43 6.89 -2.41
C ASN A 61 -11.80 5.59 -1.69
N MET A 62 -10.88 5.06 -0.91
CA MET A 62 -11.18 3.97 0.01
C MET A 62 -11.79 4.56 1.28
N ASP A 63 -13.03 4.18 1.58
CA ASP A 63 -13.67 4.56 2.83
C ASP A 63 -13.03 3.76 3.98
N PRO A 64 -12.58 4.41 5.07
CA PRO A 64 -11.86 3.74 6.16
C PRO A 64 -12.74 2.77 6.97
N ARG A 65 -14.07 2.73 6.76
CA ARG A 65 -14.97 1.87 7.53
C ARG A 65 -14.87 0.39 7.18
N LEU A 66 -14.06 -0.01 6.20
CA LEU A 66 -13.74 -1.42 5.96
C LEU A 66 -12.38 -1.63 5.26
N LEU A 67 -11.28 -1.39 5.97
CA LEU A 67 -9.98 -2.00 5.64
C LEU A 67 -9.76 -3.19 6.60
N THR A 68 -10.33 -4.34 6.26
CA THR A 68 -10.15 -5.57 7.04
C THR A 68 -8.84 -6.24 6.63
N PHE A 69 -7.80 -6.03 7.42
CA PHE A 69 -6.56 -6.80 7.27
C PHE A 69 -6.71 -8.09 8.08
N THR A 70 -6.86 -9.23 7.40
CA THR A 70 -6.77 -10.54 8.04
C THR A 70 -5.29 -10.77 8.38
N THR A 71 -4.92 -10.49 9.63
CA THR A 71 -3.61 -10.91 10.14
C THR A 71 -3.71 -12.38 10.53
N THR A 72 -3.13 -13.27 9.73
CA THR A 72 -2.79 -14.61 10.21
C THR A 72 -1.58 -14.45 11.11
N ALA A 73 -1.68 -14.83 12.38
CA ALA A 73 -0.51 -14.91 13.24
C ALA A 73 0.51 -15.84 12.55
N HIS A 74 1.68 -15.31 12.22
CA HIS A 74 2.80 -16.16 11.84
C HIS A 74 3.38 -16.70 13.15
N ASP A 75 2.91 -17.88 13.57
CA ASP A 75 3.42 -18.57 14.75
C ASP A 75 4.96 -18.62 14.67
N ALA A 76 5.61 -18.13 15.72
CA ALA A 76 7.06 -18.13 15.81
C ALA A 76 7.56 -19.58 15.93
N ASN A 77 8.41 -20.00 15.00
CA ASN A 77 9.26 -21.18 15.18
C ASN A 77 10.53 -20.79 15.94
#